data_AF-A0A0N9ND08-F1
#
_entry.id   AF-A0A0N9ND08-F1
#
_cell.length_a   1.000
_cell.length_b   1.000
_cell.length_c   1.000
_cell.angle_alpha   90.00
_cell.angle_beta   90.00
_cell.angle_gamma   90.00
#
_symmetry.space_group_name_H-M   'P 1'
#
loop_
_entity.id
_entity.type
_entity.pdbx_description
1 polymer ?
#
loop_
_entity_poly.entity_id
_entity_poly.type
_entity_poly.pdbx_seq_one_letter_code
_entity_poly.pdbx_strand_id
1 'polypeptide(L)' 'MDRQRKNVTIALLLLAATIALTAAVILTGGDDILVAVLLGLIAAELLVIGRITEARGDSALAPDDAESVNMDEDAVSR' A
#
# COMPACT_ATOMS: atom_id res chain seq x y z
N MET A 1 3.43 -13.15 -9.21
CA MET A 1 3.03 -11.89 -8.55
C MET A 1 3.16 -12.07 -7.06
N ASP A 2 4.01 -11.30 -6.40
CA ASP A 2 4.17 -11.32 -4.93
C ASP A 2 2.81 -11.08 -4.27
N ARG A 3 2.48 -11.84 -3.22
CA ARG A 3 1.17 -11.79 -2.53
C ARG A 3 0.81 -10.38 -2.07
N GLN A 4 1.81 -9.58 -1.69
CA GLN A 4 1.64 -8.15 -1.37
C GLN A 4 1.29 -7.28 -2.58
N ARG A 5 1.99 -7.45 -3.73
CA ARG A 5 1.64 -6.73 -4.97
C ARG A 5 0.20 -7.02 -5.38
N LYS A 6 -0.23 -8.29 -5.25
CA LYS A 6 -1.61 -8.70 -5.49
C LYS A 6 -2.61 -7.98 -4.56
N ASN A 7 -2.30 -7.84 -3.27
CA ASN A 7 -3.17 -7.13 -2.33
C ASN A 7 -3.31 -5.64 -2.66
N VAL A 8 -2.21 -4.96 -3.03
CA VAL A 8 -2.26 -3.55 -3.46
C VAL A 8 -3.07 -3.40 -4.74
N THR A 9 -2.85 -4.28 -5.73
CA THR A 9 -3.62 -4.25 -6.97
C THR A 9 -5.11 -4.47 -6.72
N ILE A 10 -5.48 -5.39 -5.82
CA ILE A 10 -6.89 -5.62 -5.44
C ILE A 10 -7.48 -4.38 -4.76
N ALA A 11 -6.76 -3.77 -3.81
CA ALA A 11 -7.23 -2.57 -3.13
C ALA A 11 -7.45 -1.39 -4.10
N LEU A 12 -6.56 -1.22 -5.09
CA LEU A 12 -6.72 -0.22 -6.14
C LEU A 12 -7.92 -0.50 -7.06
N LEU A 13 -8.18 -1.77 -7.39
CA LEU A 13 -9.35 -2.15 -8.19
C LEU A 13 -10.66 -1.90 -7.44
N LEU A 14 -10.70 -2.16 -6.13
CA LEU A 14 -11.85 -1.84 -5.28
C LEU A 14 -12.10 -0.33 -5.24
N LEU A 15 -11.03 0.46 -5.05
CA LEU A 15 -11.14 1.93 -5.02
C LEU A 15 -11.72 2.47 -6.33
N ALA A 16 -11.24 1.96 -7.47
CA ALA A 16 -11.76 2.34 -8.77
C ALA A 16 -13.26 2.00 -8.91
N ALA A 17 -13.68 0.83 -8.43
CA ALA A 17 -15.09 0.42 -8.45
C ALA A 17 -15.97 1.32 -7.56
N THR A 18 -15.50 1.68 -6.36
CA THR A 18 -16.23 2.57 -5.45
C THR A 18 -16.35 3.99 -6.03
N ILE A 19 -15.29 4.52 -6.66
CA ILE A 19 -15.34 5.80 -7.37
C ILE A 19 -16.35 5.75 -8.53
N ALA A 20 -16.33 4.69 -9.34
CA ALA A 20 -17.27 4.52 -10.45
C ALA A 20 -18.73 4.44 -9.94
N LEU A 21 -18.97 3.70 -8.85
CA LEU A 21 -20.29 3.61 -8.23
C LEU A 21 -20.74 4.98 -7.68
N THR A 22 -19.85 5.72 -7.03
CA THR A 22 -20.12 7.08 -6.53
C THR A 22 -20.54 8.01 -7.67
N ALA A 23 -19.78 8.00 -8.77
CA ALA A 23 -20.10 8.79 -9.95
C ALA A 23 -21.46 8.39 -10.54
N ALA A 24 -21.77 7.09 -10.61
CA ALA A 24 -23.06 6.61 -11.09
C ALA A 24 -24.22 7.10 -10.21
N VAL A 25 -24.07 7.03 -8.89
CA VAL A 25 -25.10 7.50 -7.94
C VAL A 25 -25.32 9.01 -8.08
N ILE A 26 -24.27 9.80 -8.25
CA ILE A 26 -24.40 11.25 -8.49
C ILE A 26 -25.15 11.52 -9.80
N LEU A 27 -24.80 10.80 -10.88
CA LEU A 27 -25.42 10.97 -12.19
C LEU A 27 -26.90 10.56 -12.23
N THR A 28 -27.32 9.62 -11.38
CA THR A 28 -28.72 9.19 -11.29
C THR A 28 -29.55 10.01 -10.30
N GLY A 29 -28.98 11.04 -9.68
CA GLY A 29 -29.67 11.87 -8.69
C GLY A 29 -29.90 11.16 -7.36
N GLY A 30 -28.95 10.33 -6.94
CA GLY A 30 -28.98 9.65 -5.65
C GLY A 30 -28.98 10.61 -4.45
N ASP A 31 -29.44 10.09 -3.31
CA ASP A 31 -29.57 10.84 -2.06
C ASP A 31 -28.20 11.30 -1.51
N ASP A 32 -28.17 12.49 -0.92
CA ASP A 32 -26.96 13.12 -0.37
C ASP A 32 -26.31 12.25 0.71
N ILE A 33 -27.13 11.54 1.50
CA ILE A 33 -26.64 10.60 2.53
C ILE A 33 -25.87 9.45 1.87
N LEU A 34 -26.39 8.90 0.77
CA LEU A 34 -25.75 7.79 0.06
C LEU A 34 -24.41 8.23 -0.53
N VAL A 35 -24.36 9.42 -1.13
CA VAL A 35 -23.11 10.00 -1.66
C VAL A 35 -22.09 10.20 -0.53
N ALA A 36 -22.51 10.72 0.62
CA ALA A 36 -21.64 10.91 1.78
C ALA A 36 -21.06 9.57 2.30
N VAL A 37 -21.87 8.52 2.36
CA VAL A 37 -21.40 7.17 2.74
C VAL A 37 -20.37 6.65 1.74
N LEU A 38 -20.61 6.79 0.44
CA LEU A 38 -19.69 6.34 -0.60
C LEU A 38 -18.35 7.11 -0.56
N LEU A 39 -18.39 8.42 -0.33
CA LEU A 39 -17.18 9.23 -0.10
C LEU A 39 -16.44 8.78 1.17
N GLY A 40 -17.15 8.41 2.22
CA GLY A 40 -16.57 7.82 3.43
C GLY A 40 -15.86 6.49 3.16
N LEU A 41 -16.44 5.63 2.31
CA LEU A 41 -15.80 4.38 1.87
C LEU A 41 -14.53 4.66 1.08
N ILE A 42 -14.54 5.61 0.14
CA ILE A 42 -13.35 6.03 -0.61
C ILE A 42 -12.23 6.46 0.35
N ALA A 43 -12.55 7.28 1.35
CA ALA A 43 -11.57 7.71 2.35
C ALA A 43 -10.99 6.52 3.14
N ALA A 44 -11.83 5.56 3.54
CA ALA A 44 -11.38 4.35 4.23
C ALA A 44 -10.49 3.47 3.35
N GLU A 45 -10.82 3.31 2.07
CA GLU A 45 -10.03 2.54 1.11
C GLU A 45 -8.65 3.17 0.88
N LEU A 46 -8.57 4.49 0.78
CA LEU A 46 -7.30 5.22 0.69
C LEU A 46 -6.42 5.01 1.94
N LEU A 47 -7.00 4.99 3.13
CA LEU A 47 -6.26 4.66 4.37
C LEU A 47 -5.72 3.23 4.35
N VAL A 48 -6.50 2.26 3.86
CA VAL A 48 -6.05 0.87 3.73
C VAL A 48 -4.88 0.75 2.75
N ILE A 49 -4.97 1.40 1.59
CA ILE A 49 -3.89 1.43 0.60
C ILE A 49 -2.62 2.09 1.18
N GLY A 50 -2.78 3.20 1.91
CA GLY A 50 -1.70 3.90 2.60
C GLY A 50 -0.95 2.97 3.56
N ARG A 51 -1.67 2.27 4.44
CA ARG A 51 -1.08 1.31 5.40
C ARG A 51 -0.33 0.16 4.73
N ILE A 52 -0.85 -0.36 3.61
CA ILE A 52 -0.16 -1.43 2.86
C ILE A 52 1.13 -0.89 2.22
N THR A 53 1.13 0.36 1.78
CA THR A 53 2.30 1.01 1.16
C THR A 53 3.37 1.35 2.19
N GLU A 54 2.98 1.81 3.38
CA GLU A 54 3.88 2.17 4.48
C GLU A 54 4.66 0.97 5.01
N ALA A 55 4.02 -0.20 5.15
CA ALA A 55 4.69 -1.45 5.51
C ALA A 55 5.84 -1.86 4.55
N ARG A 56 5.85 -1.28 3.33
CA ARG A 56 6.90 -1.48 2.33
C ARG A 56 8.07 -0.52 2.50
N GLY A 57 7.85 0.67 3.07
CA GLY A 57 8.88 1.66 3.35
C GLY A 57 9.86 1.19 4.43
N ASP A 58 9.33 0.58 5.50
CA ASP A 58 10.14 0.01 6.59
C ASP A 58 10.96 -1.21 6.15
N SER A 59 10.42 -2.05 5.26
CA SER A 59 11.15 -3.23 4.74
C SER A 59 12.22 -2.88 3.69
N ALA A 60 12.18 -1.68 3.11
CA ALA A 60 13.19 -1.19 2.16
C ALA A 60 14.32 -0.40 2.85
N LEU A 61 14.13 -0.02 4.12
CA LEU A 61 15.04 0.78 4.95
C LEU A 61 15.83 -0.06 5.97
N ALA A 62 15.79 -1.39 5.90
CA ALA A 62 16.73 -2.24 6.59
C ALA A 62 17.94 -2.47 5.65
N PRO A 63 19.00 -1.64 5.69
CA PRO A 63 20.23 -1.92 4.98
C PRO A 63 20.84 -3.19 5.57
N ASP A 64 21.01 -4.21 4.72
CA ASP A 64 21.76 -5.44 5.00
C ASP A 64 23.28 -5.19 4.98
N ASP A 65 23.70 -3.97 5.35
CA ASP A 65 25.09 -3.49 5.31
C ASP A 65 25.75 -3.59 6.69
N ALA A 66 25.16 -4.36 7.61
CA ALA A 66 25.70 -4.62 8.93
C ALA A 66 26.51 -5.93 9.00
N GLU A 67 26.89 -6.53 7.87
CA GLU A 67 27.97 -7.51 7.84
C GLU A 67 29.27 -6.79 7.47
N SER A 68 29.83 -6.17 8.50
CA SER A 68 31.19 -5.64 8.52
C SER A 68 32.14 -6.69 7.97
N VAL A 69 32.80 -6.32 6.86
CA VAL A 69 34.04 -6.87 6.36
C VAL A 69 34.93 -7.31 7.53
N ASN A 70 34.96 -8.61 7.83
CA ASN A 70 36.05 -9.19 8.60
C ASN A 70 37.26 -9.17 7.68
N MET A 71 38.11 -8.17 7.89
CA MET A 71 39.40 -8.10 7.22
C MET A 71 40.20 -9.36 7.51
N ASP A 72 40.84 -9.85 6.47
CA ASP A 72 41.88 -10.87 6.49
C ASP A 72 42.91 -10.59 7.59
N GLU A 73 42.81 -11.26 8.75
CA GLU A 73 43.86 -11.26 9.79
C GLU A 73 44.68 -12.56 9.85
N ASP A 74 44.51 -13.49 8.90
CA ASP A 74 45.26 -14.77 8.88
C ASP A 74 46.49 -14.79 7.95
N ALA A 75 46.96 -13.62 7.50
CA ALA A 75 48.15 -13.53 6.63
C ALA A 75 49.49 -13.36 7.37
N VAL A 76 49.53 -13.14 8.70
CA VAL A 76 50.81 -12.82 9.38
C VAL A 76 50.89 -13.39 10.80
N SER A 77 51.08 -14.70 10.94
CA SER A 77 51.91 -15.22 12.04
C SER A 77 52.37 -16.67 11.80
N ARG A 78 53.59 -16.77 11.26
CA ARG A 78 54.64 -17.76 11.56
C ARG A 78 54.33 -19.26 11.48
#